data_AF-A0A9P5B659-F1
#
_entry.id   AF-A0A9P5B659-F1
#
_cell.length_a   1.000
_cell.length_b   1.000
_cell.length_c   1.000
_cell.angle_alpha   90.00
_cell.angle_beta   90.00
_cell.angle_gamma   90.00
#
_symmetry.space_group_name_H-M   'P 1'
#
loop_
_entity.id
_entity.type
_entity.pdbx_description
1 polymer ?
#
loop_
_entity_poly.entity_id
_entity_poly.type
_entity_poly.pdbx_seq_one_letter_code
_entity_poly.pdbx_strand_id
1 'polypeptide(L)'
;MMASRRLELSLSSLARRPLACFLCEARCPFTTSTICQARTEKPGSGASLNPQENIAKPIEAPRSYGKRQEGHFVPKPLPRPIGMPLPPKAGENTGIDNRSLRQRREDFVNYDKHLQRRKELTAKISRPYFRDWGNLQYHEGKSFIAPPRLFKAELSLFFPNFYGETLLKTDKNPRDTTPLLTGKATVVSFFSSRWAEQQAATFTSEEENPGLHEVLNKHPDTTQMVNINYEDNAGKAWLVRFFLGSLRKQFPEKDWDKYFLVRRGVTDDIRESIGLLNSKVGYVFLVDQYCRVRWAGSGTAHPVEAEGLAKGISRIVDEMRNEATLPATAKEQHPGKHHLEVPKML
;
A
#
# COMPACT_ATOMS: atom_id res chain seq x y z
N MET A 1 -5.75 -70.12 -30.88
CA MET A 1 -6.95 -70.99 -30.96
C MET A 1 -7.75 -70.78 -29.68
N MET A 2 -8.77 -69.92 -29.74
CA MET A 2 -10.20 -70.27 -29.59
C MET A 2 -10.63 -70.77 -28.22
N ALA A 3 -11.39 -69.94 -27.49
CA ALA A 3 -12.68 -70.23 -26.83
C ALA A 3 -12.92 -69.11 -25.78
N SER A 4 -13.74 -68.07 -25.97
CA SER A 4 -15.15 -67.97 -26.35
C SER A 4 -16.15 -68.31 -25.22
N ARG A 5 -16.92 -67.27 -24.86
CA ARG A 5 -18.31 -67.26 -24.33
C ARG A 5 -18.58 -67.66 -22.87
N ARG A 6 -19.23 -66.75 -22.13
CA ARG A 6 -20.70 -66.79 -21.94
C ARG A 6 -21.26 -65.45 -21.47
N LEU A 7 -22.26 -64.99 -22.22
CA LEU A 7 -23.23 -63.91 -21.96
C LEU A 7 -24.59 -64.61 -22.08
N GLU A 8 -25.45 -64.57 -21.06
CA GLU A 8 -26.93 -64.75 -21.13
C GLU A 8 -27.51 -64.07 -19.86
N LEU A 9 -28.44 -63.10 -19.86
CA LEU A 9 -29.79 -62.91 -20.46
C LEU A 9 -30.95 -63.38 -19.56
N SER A 10 -31.74 -62.41 -19.08
CA SER A 10 -33.23 -62.30 -19.11
C SER A 10 -33.67 -61.23 -18.06
N LEU A 11 -34.33 -60.09 -18.38
CA LEU A 11 -35.70 -59.84 -18.89
C LEU A 11 -36.75 -60.67 -18.10
N SER A 12 -37.75 -60.13 -17.40
CA SER A 12 -38.76 -59.16 -17.86
C SER A 12 -39.73 -58.82 -16.70
N SER A 13 -40.58 -57.79 -16.93
CA SER A 13 -41.98 -57.67 -16.48
C SER A 13 -42.22 -57.12 -15.05
N LEU A 14 -43.23 -56.29 -14.74
CA LEU A 14 -44.35 -55.69 -15.47
C LEU A 14 -44.92 -54.58 -14.54
N ALA A 15 -45.42 -53.50 -15.12
CA ALA A 15 -46.18 -52.47 -14.40
C ALA A 15 -47.61 -52.94 -14.08
N ARG A 16 -48.16 -52.53 -12.93
CA ARG A 16 -49.51 -51.95 -12.76
C ARG A 16 -49.83 -51.58 -11.30
N ARG A 17 -50.48 -50.42 -11.15
CA ARG A 17 -51.01 -49.80 -9.91
C ARG A 17 -52.25 -50.56 -9.37
N PRO A 18 -52.66 -50.31 -8.11
CA PRO A 18 -53.89 -49.52 -7.88
C PRO A 18 -53.77 -48.54 -6.67
N LEU A 19 -54.22 -47.29 -6.81
CA LEU A 19 -55.52 -46.68 -6.42
C LEU A 19 -55.68 -46.31 -4.93
N ALA A 20 -55.97 -45.02 -4.74
CA ALA A 20 -56.12 -44.30 -3.49
C ALA A 20 -57.40 -44.65 -2.73
N CYS A 21 -57.36 -44.47 -1.41
CA CYS A 21 -58.56 -44.29 -0.59
C CYS A 21 -58.48 -42.90 0.08
N PHE A 22 -59.20 -41.94 -0.50
CA PHE A 22 -59.51 -40.64 0.08
C PHE A 22 -60.66 -40.84 1.08
N LEU A 23 -60.40 -41.04 2.38
CA LEU A 23 -61.42 -40.95 3.45
C LEU A 23 -60.88 -41.14 4.90
N CYS A 24 -59.60 -40.86 5.18
CA CYS A 24 -59.09 -40.80 6.57
C CYS A 24 -58.71 -39.38 7.01
N GLU A 25 -59.46 -38.39 6.54
CA GLU A 25 -59.60 -37.11 7.25
C GLU A 25 -60.46 -37.32 8.51
N ALA A 26 -60.08 -36.60 9.57
CA ALA A 26 -60.73 -36.52 10.88
C ALA A 26 -60.53 -37.71 11.83
N ARG A 27 -59.43 -37.64 12.60
CA ARG A 27 -59.45 -37.76 14.07
C ARG A 27 -58.12 -37.32 14.68
N CYS A 28 -58.10 -36.07 15.16
CA CYS A 28 -57.14 -35.60 16.16
C CYS A 28 -57.43 -36.26 17.51
N PRO A 29 -56.39 -36.55 18.31
CA PRO A 29 -56.47 -36.20 19.71
C PRO A 29 -55.30 -35.30 20.14
N PHE A 30 -55.73 -34.16 20.69
CA PHE A 30 -55.09 -33.22 21.59
C PHE A 30 -53.81 -33.71 22.29
N THR A 31 -52.68 -33.07 21.96
CA THR A 31 -51.52 -32.98 22.86
C THR A 31 -51.30 -31.52 23.23
N THR A 32 -51.40 -31.30 24.53
CA THR A 32 -51.11 -30.10 25.33
C THR A 32 -50.07 -29.14 24.75
N SER A 33 -50.50 -27.90 24.58
CA SER A 33 -49.69 -26.72 24.28
C SER A 33 -48.80 -26.34 25.47
N THR A 34 -47.49 -26.55 25.35
CA THR A 34 -46.51 -25.76 26.10
C THR A 34 -46.23 -24.48 25.33
N ILE A 35 -46.54 -23.35 25.96
CA ILE A 35 -46.19 -22.01 25.49
C ILE A 35 -44.65 -21.91 25.46
N CYS A 36 -44.05 -22.09 24.28
CA CYS A 36 -42.69 -21.65 24.04
C CYS A 36 -42.72 -20.12 24.02
N GLN A 37 -42.23 -19.50 25.09
CA GLN A 37 -41.96 -18.07 25.12
C GLN A 37 -41.14 -17.71 23.88
N ALA A 38 -41.66 -16.79 23.07
CA ALA A 38 -40.91 -16.19 21.98
C ALA A 38 -39.63 -15.59 22.56
N ARG A 39 -38.50 -16.22 22.28
CA ARG A 39 -37.18 -15.61 22.44
C ARG A 39 -37.21 -14.40 21.53
N THR A 40 -37.32 -13.20 22.10
CA THR A 40 -36.92 -11.97 21.43
C THR A 40 -35.44 -12.11 21.16
N GLU A 41 -35.10 -12.68 20.00
CA GLU A 41 -33.78 -12.50 19.41
C GLU A 41 -33.63 -11.00 19.21
N LYS A 42 -32.71 -10.42 19.99
CA LYS A 42 -32.25 -9.06 19.74
C LYS A 42 -31.87 -9.02 18.25
N PRO A 43 -32.41 -8.08 17.46
CA PRO A 43 -32.06 -7.97 16.05
C PRO A 43 -30.54 -7.91 16.00
N GLY A 44 -29.95 -8.84 15.24
CA GLY A 44 -28.52 -9.00 15.11
C GLY A 44 -27.90 -7.64 14.97
N SER A 45 -27.12 -7.25 15.98
CA SER A 45 -26.28 -6.06 15.91
C SER A 45 -25.55 -6.18 14.59
N GLY A 46 -25.91 -5.30 13.65
CA GLY A 46 -25.28 -5.24 12.35
C GLY A 46 -23.79 -5.29 12.60
N ALA A 47 -23.12 -6.20 11.91
CA ALA A 47 -21.69 -6.13 11.75
C ALA A 47 -21.41 -4.78 11.08
N SER A 48 -21.22 -3.74 11.90
CA SER A 48 -20.58 -2.53 11.48
C SER A 48 -19.19 -2.95 11.03
N LEU A 49 -18.99 -3.00 9.72
CA LEU A 49 -17.68 -3.05 9.09
C LEU A 49 -16.96 -1.75 9.45
N ASN A 50 -16.48 -1.64 10.69
CA ASN A 50 -15.42 -0.74 11.07
C ASN A 50 -14.13 -1.57 11.01
N PRO A 51 -13.28 -1.42 9.97
CA PRO A 51 -12.03 -2.17 9.86
C PRO A 51 -10.98 -1.77 10.92
N GLN A 52 -11.33 -0.92 11.89
CA GLN A 52 -10.39 -0.24 12.78
C GLN A 52 -10.29 -0.84 14.20
N GLU A 53 -11.07 -1.86 14.56
CA GLU A 53 -11.08 -2.36 15.97
C GLU A 53 -10.14 -3.52 16.27
N ASN A 54 -9.56 -4.19 15.26
CA ASN A 54 -8.37 -5.02 15.50
C ASN A 54 -7.14 -4.12 15.44
N ILE A 55 -6.86 -3.44 16.55
CA ILE A 55 -5.67 -2.58 16.72
C ILE A 55 -4.43 -3.48 16.62
N ALA A 56 -3.93 -3.65 15.40
CA ALA A 56 -2.67 -4.29 15.15
C ALA A 56 -1.59 -3.51 15.92
N LYS A 57 -0.78 -4.23 16.71
CA LYS A 57 0.23 -3.63 17.59
C LYS A 57 1.06 -2.59 16.80
N PRO A 58 1.25 -1.37 17.33
CA PRO A 58 2.11 -0.37 16.69
C PRO A 58 3.50 -0.95 16.45
N ILE A 59 4.17 -0.50 15.38
CA ILE A 59 5.54 -0.92 15.10
C ILE A 59 6.42 -0.47 16.28
N GLU A 60 7.03 -1.44 16.95
CA GLU A 60 7.97 -1.21 18.04
C GLU A 60 9.31 -0.80 17.43
N ALA A 61 9.51 0.50 17.22
CA ALA A 61 10.78 1.06 16.73
C ALA A 61 11.02 2.44 17.32
N PRO A 62 12.29 2.89 17.38
CA PRO A 62 12.60 4.21 17.89
C PRO A 62 12.06 5.29 16.93
N ARG A 63 11.03 6.01 17.38
CA ARG A 63 10.39 7.08 16.60
C ARG A 63 11.18 8.39 16.70
N SER A 64 10.82 9.38 15.90
CA SER A 64 11.29 10.78 16.03
C SER A 64 10.58 11.57 17.14
N TYR A 65 9.42 11.09 17.62
CA TYR A 65 8.57 11.74 18.62
C TYR A 65 8.08 10.78 19.72
N GLY A 66 7.64 11.30 20.87
CA GLY A 66 7.17 10.48 22.01
C GLY A 66 8.29 10.05 22.96
N LYS A 67 8.13 8.93 23.67
CA LYS A 67 9.13 8.44 24.64
C LYS A 67 10.41 7.99 23.93
N ARG A 68 11.57 8.30 24.52
CA ARG A 68 12.87 7.81 24.04
C ARG A 68 12.96 6.32 24.29
N GLN A 69 13.53 5.58 23.35
CA GLN A 69 13.84 4.18 23.57
C GLN A 69 15.11 4.07 24.39
N GLU A 70 15.03 3.34 25.50
CA GLU A 70 16.14 3.10 26.41
C GLU A 70 16.67 1.68 26.19
N GLY A 71 18.00 1.53 26.14
CA GLY A 71 18.66 0.23 25.98
C GLY A 71 18.94 -0.18 24.52
N HIS A 72 19.19 -1.48 24.33
CA HIS A 72 19.52 -2.09 23.05
C HIS A 72 18.23 -2.39 22.25
N PHE A 73 18.12 -1.85 21.04
CA PHE A 73 17.00 -2.08 20.13
C PHE A 73 17.35 -3.16 19.11
N VAL A 74 16.49 -4.16 18.93
CA VAL A 74 16.59 -5.15 17.86
C VAL A 74 15.40 -4.99 16.93
N PRO A 75 15.60 -4.70 15.63
CA PRO A 75 14.50 -4.52 14.70
C PRO A 75 13.75 -5.84 14.52
N LYS A 76 12.43 -5.79 14.68
CA LYS A 76 11.54 -6.94 14.46
C LYS A 76 11.01 -6.95 13.03
N PRO A 77 10.63 -8.12 12.49
CA PRO A 77 9.90 -8.19 11.23
C PRO A 77 8.62 -7.37 11.27
N LEU A 78 8.26 -6.76 10.14
CA LEU A 78 7.06 -5.94 10.02
C LEU A 78 5.80 -6.79 10.34
N PRO A 79 5.06 -6.49 11.42
CA PRO A 79 4.01 -7.37 11.92
C PRO A 79 2.69 -7.25 11.17
N ARG A 80 2.49 -6.15 10.44
CA ARG A 80 1.23 -5.81 9.77
C ARG A 80 1.48 -5.07 8.45
N PRO A 81 0.51 -5.10 7.52
CA PRO A 81 0.50 -4.19 6.38
C PRO A 81 0.54 -2.72 6.83
N ILE A 82 1.27 -1.93 6.07
CA ILE A 82 1.44 -0.48 6.27
C ILE A 82 0.91 0.26 5.05
N GLY A 83 0.45 1.49 5.26
CA GLY A 83 -0.21 2.30 4.24
C GLY A 83 -1.39 3.09 4.78
N MET A 84 -1.96 3.88 3.89
CA MET A 84 -3.21 4.60 4.08
C MET A 84 -4.40 3.65 3.93
N PRO A 85 -5.49 3.85 4.70
CA PRO A 85 -6.68 2.99 4.60
C PRO A 85 -7.47 3.22 3.30
N LEU A 86 -7.40 4.42 2.75
CA LEU A 86 -8.14 4.82 1.55
C LEU A 86 -7.23 4.81 0.32
N PRO A 87 -7.77 4.47 -0.87
CA PRO A 87 -7.00 4.51 -2.11
C PRO A 87 -6.56 5.95 -2.42
N PRO A 88 -5.34 6.12 -2.96
CA PRO A 88 -4.79 7.45 -3.21
C PRO A 88 -5.46 8.09 -4.42
N LYS A 89 -5.62 9.40 -4.39
CA LYS A 89 -6.07 10.18 -5.55
C LYS A 89 -5.01 11.20 -5.98
N ALA A 90 -4.97 11.48 -7.28
CA ALA A 90 -4.18 12.58 -7.81
C ALA A 90 -4.66 13.91 -7.20
N GLY A 91 -3.72 14.81 -6.87
CA GLY A 91 -4.01 16.08 -6.19
C GLY A 91 -4.14 16.00 -4.66
N GLU A 92 -4.08 14.81 -4.06
CA GLU A 92 -3.98 14.67 -2.60
C GLU A 92 -2.54 14.93 -2.12
N ASN A 93 -2.39 15.36 -0.87
CA ASN A 93 -1.08 15.57 -0.21
C ASN A 93 -0.12 16.49 -1.00
N THR A 94 -0.63 17.47 -1.76
CA THR A 94 0.23 18.38 -2.53
C THR A 94 1.06 19.31 -1.64
N GLY A 95 0.58 19.60 -0.43
CA GLY A 95 1.20 20.56 0.47
C GLY A 95 1.21 22.00 -0.08
N ILE A 96 0.42 22.26 -1.13
CA ILE A 96 0.19 23.58 -1.69
C ILE A 96 -1.00 24.20 -0.99
N ASP A 97 -0.77 25.38 -0.42
CA ASP A 97 -1.81 26.17 0.21
C ASP A 97 -2.49 27.06 -0.84
N ASN A 98 -3.65 26.62 -1.34
CA ASN A 98 -4.44 27.31 -2.36
C ASN A 98 -5.19 28.56 -1.84
N ARG A 99 -5.06 28.90 -0.55
CA ARG A 99 -5.77 30.04 0.02
C ARG A 99 -5.28 31.37 -0.56
N SER A 100 -6.21 32.30 -0.80
CA SER A 100 -5.92 33.61 -1.40
C SER A 100 -5.12 34.52 -0.47
N LEU A 101 -4.40 35.52 -1.01
CA LEU A 101 -3.64 36.49 -0.18
C LEU A 101 -4.52 37.18 0.88
N ARG A 102 -5.80 37.44 0.54
CA ARG A 102 -6.78 37.99 1.48
C ARG A 102 -7.06 37.02 2.63
N GLN A 103 -7.37 35.75 2.32
CA GLN A 103 -7.57 34.71 3.34
C GLN A 103 -6.30 34.50 4.18
N ARG A 104 -5.11 34.60 3.56
CA ARG A 104 -3.83 34.56 4.30
C ARG A 104 -3.77 35.64 5.36
N ARG A 105 -4.13 36.87 5.00
CA ARG A 105 -4.14 38.03 5.89
C ARG A 105 -5.18 37.90 7.00
N GLU A 106 -6.39 37.45 6.68
CA GLU A 106 -7.46 37.23 7.66
C GLU A 106 -7.05 36.16 8.70
N ASP A 107 -6.38 35.10 8.25
CA ASP A 107 -5.85 34.05 9.13
C ASP A 107 -4.71 34.54 10.03
N PHE A 108 -3.96 35.55 9.62
CA PHE A 108 -2.98 36.21 10.48
C PHE A 108 -3.62 37.06 11.58
N VAL A 109 -4.92 37.35 11.51
CA VAL A 109 -5.65 38.08 12.56
C VAL A 109 -6.52 37.12 13.40
N ASN A 110 -6.85 35.95 12.87
CA ASN A 110 -7.68 34.96 13.54
C ASN A 110 -6.96 34.32 14.75
N TYR A 111 -7.48 34.58 15.95
CA TYR A 111 -6.92 34.09 17.22
C TYR A 111 -6.87 32.57 17.32
N ASP A 112 -7.95 31.87 16.92
CA ASP A 112 -8.04 30.41 17.04
C ASP A 112 -7.02 29.71 16.15
N LYS A 113 -6.81 30.23 14.94
CA LYS A 113 -5.79 29.72 14.02
C LYS A 113 -4.37 29.93 14.57
N HIS A 114 -4.11 31.03 15.27
CA HIS A 114 -2.84 31.22 15.97
C HIS A 114 -2.65 30.23 17.10
N LEU A 115 -3.70 29.93 17.88
CA LEU A 115 -3.62 28.95 18.95
C LEU A 115 -3.29 27.55 18.39
N GLN A 116 -3.94 27.15 17.30
CA GLN A 116 -3.66 25.89 16.59
C GLN A 116 -2.22 25.88 16.04
N ARG A 117 -1.81 26.94 15.33
CA ARG A 117 -0.47 27.04 14.76
C ARG A 117 0.62 27.04 15.83
N ARG A 118 0.39 27.68 16.98
CA ARG A 118 1.30 27.60 18.13
C ARG A 118 1.40 26.17 18.64
N LYS A 119 0.28 25.47 18.83
CA LYS A 119 0.30 24.05 19.24
C LYS A 119 1.11 23.19 18.27
N GLU A 120 0.93 23.37 16.97
CA GLU A 120 1.71 22.66 15.94
C GLU A 120 3.20 23.01 15.99
N LEU A 121 3.54 24.30 16.09
CA LEU A 121 4.93 24.74 16.17
C LEU A 121 5.60 24.26 17.46
N THR A 122 4.92 24.33 18.60
CA THR A 122 5.38 23.78 19.87
C THR A 122 5.59 22.27 19.76
N ALA A 123 4.66 21.53 19.14
CA ALA A 123 4.83 20.11 18.88
C ALA A 123 6.07 19.84 18.01
N LYS A 124 6.29 20.63 16.95
CA LYS A 124 7.48 20.51 16.10
C LYS A 124 8.78 20.86 16.81
N ILE A 125 8.80 21.92 17.62
CA ILE A 125 9.97 22.35 18.42
C ILE A 125 10.29 21.31 19.49
N SER A 126 9.27 20.71 20.10
CA SER A 126 9.45 19.64 21.10
C SER A 126 10.07 18.37 20.52
N ARG A 127 10.08 18.22 19.18
CA ARG A 127 10.79 17.13 18.50
C ARG A 127 12.26 17.50 18.42
N PRO A 128 13.16 16.77 19.10
CA PRO A 128 14.58 16.99 18.91
C PRO A 128 14.93 16.53 17.49
N TYR A 129 15.30 17.45 16.60
CA TYR A 129 15.80 17.12 15.26
C TYR A 129 16.93 16.08 15.30
N PHE A 130 17.75 16.15 16.36
CA PHE A 130 18.87 15.24 16.64
C PHE A 130 18.44 13.83 17.08
N ARG A 131 17.16 13.59 17.33
CA ARG A 131 16.67 12.30 17.79
C ARG A 131 16.78 11.23 16.71
N ASP A 132 16.46 11.58 15.47
CA ASP A 132 16.61 10.65 14.35
C ASP A 132 18.07 10.27 14.10
N TRP A 133 18.99 11.23 14.34
CA TRP A 133 20.43 10.98 14.32
C TRP A 133 20.86 10.06 15.46
N GLY A 134 20.35 10.29 16.67
CA GLY A 134 20.56 9.40 17.80
C GLY A 134 20.02 7.99 17.53
N ASN A 135 18.89 7.86 16.82
CA ASN A 135 18.33 6.56 16.47
C ASN A 135 19.21 5.77 15.48
N LEU A 136 20.12 6.42 14.74
CA LEU A 136 21.07 5.73 13.86
C LEU A 136 22.04 4.82 14.61
N GLN A 137 22.26 5.07 15.90
CA GLN A 137 23.11 4.22 16.74
C GLN A 137 22.58 2.77 16.84
N TYR A 138 21.29 2.57 16.55
CA TYR A 138 20.64 1.26 16.59
C TYR A 138 20.50 0.72 15.17
N HIS A 139 21.30 -0.29 14.81
CA HIS A 139 21.23 -0.96 13.52
C HIS A 139 21.17 0.00 12.32
N GLU A 140 22.01 1.04 12.32
CA GLU A 140 22.08 2.06 11.25
C GLU A 140 20.75 2.79 11.00
N GLY A 141 19.89 2.83 12.02
CA GLY A 141 18.57 3.45 12.00
C GLY A 141 17.44 2.59 11.44
N LYS A 142 17.70 1.30 11.17
CA LYS A 142 16.71 0.35 10.64
C LYS A 142 15.50 0.25 11.58
N SER A 143 14.33 0.56 11.06
CA SER A 143 13.10 0.60 11.87
C SER A 143 12.46 -0.78 12.04
N PHE A 144 12.47 -1.59 10.99
CA PHE A 144 11.91 -2.93 10.97
C PHE A 144 12.63 -3.78 9.92
N ILE A 145 12.51 -5.10 10.05
CA ILE A 145 12.95 -6.06 9.04
C ILE A 145 11.78 -6.33 8.08
N ALA A 146 12.07 -6.40 6.79
CA ALA A 146 11.07 -6.68 5.78
C ALA A 146 10.44 -8.07 5.98
N PRO A 147 9.14 -8.24 5.70
CA PRO A 147 8.50 -9.53 5.85
C PRO A 147 9.03 -10.51 4.79
N PRO A 148 9.22 -11.79 5.12
CA PRO A 148 9.72 -12.79 4.17
C PRO A 148 8.71 -13.15 3.07
N ARG A 149 7.43 -12.81 3.28
CA ARG A 149 6.34 -13.05 2.34
C ARG A 149 5.63 -11.74 2.04
N LEU A 150 5.07 -11.64 0.84
CA LEU A 150 4.17 -10.56 0.48
C LEU A 150 2.92 -10.59 1.37
N PHE A 151 2.41 -9.39 1.67
CA PHE A 151 1.08 -9.26 2.22
C PHE A 151 0.04 -9.78 1.20
N LYS A 152 -1.19 -10.07 1.63
CA LYS A 152 -2.30 -10.43 0.72
C LYS A 152 -2.98 -9.17 0.19
N ALA A 153 -3.44 -9.20 -1.06
CA ALA A 153 -3.94 -8.02 -1.78
C ALA A 153 -5.06 -7.34 -0.99
N GLU A 154 -6.00 -8.15 -0.51
CA GLU A 154 -7.16 -7.76 0.29
C GLU A 154 -6.81 -7.13 1.65
N LEU A 155 -5.65 -7.46 2.21
CA LEU A 155 -5.19 -6.94 3.52
C LEU A 155 -4.20 -5.80 3.39
N SER A 156 -3.68 -5.57 2.18
CA SER A 156 -2.70 -4.52 1.92
C SER A 156 -3.37 -3.15 1.98
N LEU A 157 -2.67 -2.21 2.62
CA LEU A 157 -3.07 -0.80 2.65
C LEU A 157 -2.45 -0.05 1.47
N PHE A 158 -2.88 1.18 1.27
CA PHE A 158 -2.52 1.97 0.10
C PHE A 158 -1.27 2.82 0.28
N PHE A 159 -0.50 2.97 -0.78
CA PHE A 159 0.59 3.92 -0.86
C PHE A 159 0.01 5.32 -1.11
N PRO A 160 0.38 6.33 -0.31
CA PRO A 160 -0.15 7.69 -0.43
C PRO A 160 0.30 8.35 -1.73
N ASN A 161 -0.51 9.29 -2.22
CA ASN A 161 -0.06 10.19 -3.27
C ASN A 161 1.00 11.14 -2.71
N PHE A 162 2.05 11.36 -3.49
CA PHE A 162 3.02 12.44 -3.33
C PHE A 162 3.08 13.31 -4.57
N TYR A 163 3.39 14.59 -4.34
CA TYR A 163 3.47 15.63 -5.38
C TYR A 163 4.87 16.25 -5.39
N GLY A 164 5.57 16.16 -6.52
CA GLY A 164 6.99 16.55 -6.60
C GLY A 164 7.47 16.90 -8.01
N GLU A 165 8.56 17.66 -8.07
CA GLU A 165 9.23 18.00 -9.34
C GLU A 165 9.92 16.74 -9.89
N THR A 166 9.85 16.52 -11.21
CA THR A 166 10.54 15.40 -11.86
C THR A 166 11.85 15.84 -12.51
N LEU A 167 12.65 14.91 -13.03
CA LEU A 167 13.88 15.23 -13.77
C LEU A 167 13.62 15.64 -15.22
N LEU A 168 12.36 15.67 -15.70
CA LEU A 168 12.04 16.05 -17.07
C LEU A 168 12.56 17.45 -17.43
N LYS A 169 13.01 17.62 -18.68
CA LYS A 169 13.49 18.91 -19.21
C LYS A 169 12.34 19.80 -19.67
N THR A 170 11.37 19.18 -20.35
CA THR A 170 10.28 19.87 -21.05
C THR A 170 9.20 20.36 -20.10
N ASP A 171 8.81 19.52 -19.15
CA ASP A 171 7.77 19.83 -18.17
C ASP A 171 8.41 20.02 -16.79
N LYS A 172 8.41 21.27 -16.33
CA LYS A 172 8.95 21.65 -15.01
C LYS A 172 7.87 21.64 -13.93
N ASN A 173 6.62 21.38 -14.28
CA ASN A 173 5.55 21.35 -13.30
C ASN A 173 5.70 20.10 -12.42
N PRO A 174 5.47 20.21 -11.12
CA PRO A 174 5.42 19.04 -10.27
C PRO A 174 4.24 18.14 -10.65
N ARG A 175 4.43 16.83 -10.47
CA ARG A 175 3.48 15.79 -10.86
C ARG A 175 3.09 14.93 -9.67
N ASP A 176 1.90 14.35 -9.78
CA ASP A 176 1.43 13.32 -8.87
C ASP A 176 2.11 11.98 -9.15
N THR A 177 2.38 11.23 -8.10
CA THR A 177 2.94 9.87 -8.18
C THR A 177 1.85 8.83 -8.50
N THR A 178 0.62 9.02 -8.01
CA THR A 178 -0.47 8.04 -8.17
C THR A 178 -0.75 7.65 -9.62
N PRO A 179 -0.87 8.58 -10.59
CA PRO A 179 -1.09 8.21 -11.99
C PRO A 179 0.04 7.38 -12.58
N LEU A 180 1.27 7.58 -12.11
CA LEU A 180 2.46 6.84 -12.58
C LEU A 180 2.49 5.41 -12.00
N LEU A 181 2.09 5.25 -10.73
CA LEU A 181 2.07 3.95 -10.04
C LEU A 181 0.88 3.07 -10.46
N THR A 182 -0.25 3.69 -10.83
CA THR A 182 -1.48 2.97 -11.17
C THR A 182 -1.28 2.07 -12.39
N GLY A 183 -1.72 0.81 -12.30
CA GLY A 183 -1.64 -0.16 -13.39
C GLY A 183 -0.29 -0.88 -13.53
N LYS A 184 0.69 -0.61 -12.66
CA LYS A 184 2.03 -1.19 -12.74
C LYS A 184 2.50 -1.72 -11.38
N ALA A 185 3.30 -2.78 -11.41
CA ALA A 185 4.06 -3.23 -10.24
C ALA A 185 5.30 -2.35 -10.07
N THR A 186 5.37 -1.59 -8.99
CA THR A 186 6.38 -0.56 -8.83
C THR A 186 7.22 -0.77 -7.57
N VAL A 187 8.54 -0.76 -7.72
CA VAL A 187 9.46 -0.63 -6.60
C VAL A 187 9.70 0.85 -6.35
N VAL A 188 9.31 1.33 -5.17
CA VAL A 188 9.45 2.73 -4.77
C VAL A 188 10.58 2.86 -3.74
N SER A 189 11.65 3.55 -4.10
CA SER A 189 12.72 3.93 -3.18
C SER A 189 12.44 5.31 -2.61
N PHE A 190 12.34 5.42 -1.28
CA PHE A 190 12.06 6.67 -0.58
C PHE A 190 13.25 7.06 0.31
N PHE A 191 13.82 8.23 0.08
CA PHE A 191 15.01 8.70 0.79
C PHE A 191 15.03 10.23 0.91
N SER A 192 15.85 10.77 1.80
CA SER A 192 16.00 12.22 2.01
C SER A 192 17.46 12.70 1.99
N SER A 193 18.41 11.81 1.74
CA SER A 193 19.84 12.09 1.78
C SER A 193 20.61 11.04 0.99
N ARG A 194 21.85 11.34 0.64
CA ARG A 194 22.74 10.40 -0.05
C ARG A 194 23.01 9.12 0.76
N TRP A 195 23.07 9.23 2.09
CA TRP A 195 23.19 8.07 2.98
C TRP A 195 21.96 7.16 2.86
N ALA A 196 20.76 7.74 2.96
CA ALA A 196 19.50 7.00 2.79
C ALA A 196 19.34 6.42 1.36
N GLU A 197 19.82 7.15 0.35
CA GLU A 197 19.85 6.68 -1.04
C GLU A 197 20.74 5.44 -1.19
N GLN A 198 21.94 5.44 -0.59
CA GLN A 198 22.84 4.28 -0.60
C GLN A 198 22.22 3.07 0.12
N GLN A 199 21.53 3.30 1.24
CA GLN A 199 20.78 2.24 1.93
C GLN A 199 19.68 1.65 1.04
N ALA A 200 18.86 2.49 0.40
CA ALA A 200 17.85 2.02 -0.56
C ALA A 200 18.50 1.29 -1.75
N ALA A 201 19.66 1.77 -2.23
CA ALA A 201 20.41 1.15 -3.31
C ALA A 201 20.87 -0.28 -2.96
N THR A 202 21.11 -0.62 -1.69
CA THR A 202 21.41 -2.02 -1.31
C THR A 202 20.29 -3.01 -1.62
N PHE A 203 19.04 -2.53 -1.78
CA PHE A 203 17.94 -3.35 -2.24
C PHE A 203 17.78 -3.35 -3.77
N THR A 204 18.13 -2.23 -4.41
CA THR A 204 17.65 -1.91 -5.76
C THR A 204 18.75 -1.75 -6.80
N SER A 205 20.01 -1.67 -6.43
CA SER A 205 21.12 -1.58 -7.39
C SER A 205 21.28 -2.90 -8.15
N GLU A 206 21.81 -2.82 -9.36
CA GLU A 206 22.06 -4.00 -10.20
C GLU A 206 23.16 -4.90 -9.62
N GLU A 207 24.15 -4.29 -8.97
CA GLU A 207 25.25 -4.99 -8.31
C GLU A 207 24.79 -5.81 -7.10
N GLU A 208 23.92 -5.25 -6.26
CA GLU A 208 23.47 -5.89 -5.01
C GLU A 208 22.26 -6.82 -5.24
N ASN A 209 21.40 -6.50 -6.21
CA ASN A 209 20.19 -7.27 -6.49
C ASN A 209 19.98 -7.50 -8.00
N PRO A 210 20.81 -8.32 -8.65
CA PRO A 210 20.67 -8.64 -10.07
C PRO A 210 19.32 -9.32 -10.36
N GLY A 211 18.82 -10.12 -9.43
CA GLY A 211 17.53 -10.82 -9.56
C GLY A 211 16.34 -9.86 -9.71
N LEU A 212 16.39 -8.69 -9.07
CA LEU A 212 15.38 -7.65 -9.27
C LEU A 212 15.43 -7.10 -10.70
N HIS A 213 16.62 -6.75 -11.19
CA HIS A 213 16.82 -6.20 -12.54
C HIS A 213 16.46 -7.20 -13.63
N GLU A 214 16.68 -8.50 -13.41
CA GLU A 214 16.19 -9.53 -14.33
C GLU A 214 14.68 -9.47 -14.50
N VAL A 215 13.91 -9.32 -13.41
CA VAL A 215 12.43 -9.25 -13.50
C VAL A 215 11.99 -7.96 -14.16
N LEU A 216 12.64 -6.83 -13.83
CA LEU A 216 12.36 -5.53 -14.43
C LEU A 216 12.60 -5.55 -15.95
N ASN A 217 13.71 -6.15 -16.38
CA ASN A 217 14.08 -6.26 -17.79
C ASN A 217 13.19 -7.26 -18.54
N LYS A 218 12.70 -8.33 -17.88
CA LYS A 218 11.74 -9.28 -18.47
C LYS A 218 10.36 -8.64 -18.69
N HIS A 219 9.95 -7.68 -17.85
CA HIS A 219 8.59 -7.10 -17.88
C HIS A 219 8.58 -5.56 -17.84
N PRO A 220 9.20 -4.87 -18.82
CA PRO A 220 9.38 -3.42 -18.79
C PRO A 220 8.07 -2.62 -18.86
N ASP A 221 7.01 -3.20 -19.44
CA ASP A 221 5.72 -2.51 -19.58
C ASP A 221 4.88 -2.56 -18.29
N THR A 222 5.07 -3.63 -17.51
CA THR A 222 4.28 -3.93 -16.31
C THR A 222 5.00 -3.53 -15.03
N THR A 223 6.33 -3.52 -15.05
CA THR A 223 7.16 -3.24 -13.89
C THR A 223 7.95 -1.94 -14.06
N GLN A 224 8.22 -1.27 -12.94
CA GLN A 224 9.04 -0.06 -12.95
C GLN A 224 9.69 0.20 -11.59
N MET A 225 10.69 1.08 -11.59
CA MET A 225 11.30 1.63 -10.38
C MET A 225 11.03 3.13 -10.32
N VAL A 226 10.72 3.62 -9.12
CA VAL A 226 10.43 5.04 -8.86
C VAL A 226 11.23 5.48 -7.65
N ASN A 227 11.92 6.62 -7.79
CA ASN A 227 12.74 7.19 -6.74
C ASN A 227 12.08 8.45 -6.21
N ILE A 228 11.80 8.50 -4.92
CA ILE A 228 11.20 9.64 -4.23
C ILE A 228 12.24 10.21 -3.27
N ASN A 229 12.78 11.36 -3.65
CA ASN A 229 13.65 12.16 -2.80
C ASN A 229 12.81 13.18 -2.03
N TYR A 230 12.63 12.96 -0.73
CA TYR A 230 11.90 13.86 0.14
C TYR A 230 12.85 14.85 0.82
N GLU A 231 12.67 16.14 0.55
CA GLU A 231 13.47 17.21 1.17
C GLU A 231 12.58 18.34 1.69
N ASP A 232 12.31 18.31 3.00
CA ASP A 232 11.50 19.31 3.70
C ASP A 232 12.22 20.67 3.80
N ASN A 233 13.56 20.66 3.79
CA ASN A 233 14.32 21.91 3.89
C ASN A 233 14.40 22.61 2.53
N ALA A 234 13.78 23.79 2.44
CA ALA A 234 13.77 24.59 1.22
C ALA A 234 15.17 24.92 0.67
N GLY A 235 16.16 25.16 1.54
CA GLY A 235 17.53 25.46 1.14
C GLY A 235 18.24 24.23 0.56
N LYS A 236 18.06 23.06 1.17
CA LYS A 236 18.60 21.81 0.62
C LYS A 236 17.91 21.41 -0.69
N ALA A 237 16.60 21.56 -0.77
CA ALA A 237 15.85 21.31 -2.01
C ALA A 237 16.35 22.23 -3.14
N TRP A 238 16.64 23.49 -2.82
CA TRP A 238 17.25 24.43 -3.77
C TRP A 238 18.66 23.99 -4.21
N LEU A 239 19.49 23.49 -3.29
CA LEU A 239 20.80 22.93 -3.61
C LEU A 239 20.67 21.71 -4.54
N VAL A 240 19.80 20.76 -4.21
CA VAL A 240 19.48 19.62 -5.09
C VAL A 240 19.09 20.13 -6.47
N ARG A 241 18.26 21.18 -6.54
CA ARG A 241 17.80 21.80 -7.79
C ARG A 241 18.92 22.32 -8.68
N PHE A 242 20.01 22.87 -8.14
CA PHE A 242 21.18 23.20 -8.96
C PHE A 242 21.88 21.98 -9.52
N PHE A 243 21.93 20.90 -8.76
CA PHE A 243 22.58 19.67 -9.18
C PHE A 243 21.68 18.73 -9.99
N LEU A 244 20.45 19.14 -10.36
CA LEU A 244 19.56 18.36 -11.22
C LEU A 244 20.23 17.95 -12.54
N GLY A 245 21.06 18.83 -13.11
CA GLY A 245 21.79 18.52 -14.35
C GLY A 245 22.80 17.38 -14.18
N SER A 246 23.44 17.28 -13.02
CA SER A 246 24.35 16.17 -12.69
C SER A 246 23.56 14.90 -12.36
N LEU A 247 22.48 15.04 -11.60
CA LEU A 247 21.59 13.94 -11.23
C LEU A 247 20.99 13.26 -12.47
N ARG A 248 20.58 14.04 -13.48
CA ARG A 248 20.12 13.52 -14.77
C ARG A 248 21.13 12.64 -15.50
N LYS A 249 22.44 12.81 -15.25
CA LYS A 249 23.47 11.96 -15.88
C LYS A 249 23.55 10.57 -15.24
N GLN A 250 22.98 10.39 -14.04
CA GLN A 250 22.96 9.12 -13.33
C GLN A 250 21.78 8.24 -13.75
N PHE A 251 20.74 8.82 -14.35
CA PHE A 251 19.55 8.11 -14.78
C PHE A 251 19.39 8.19 -16.31
N PRO A 252 18.96 7.11 -16.98
CA PRO A 252 18.64 7.17 -18.40
C PRO A 252 17.42 8.07 -18.62
N GLU A 253 17.33 8.69 -19.80
CA GLU A 253 16.27 9.68 -20.11
C GLU A 253 14.85 9.12 -20.00
N LYS A 254 14.67 7.81 -20.25
CA LYS A 254 13.42 7.08 -20.08
C LYS A 254 12.89 7.02 -18.64
N ASP A 255 13.73 7.31 -17.65
CA ASP A 255 13.40 7.21 -16.22
C ASP A 255 13.35 8.58 -15.53
N TRP A 256 13.50 9.68 -16.27
CA TRP A 256 13.47 11.02 -15.70
C TRP A 256 12.10 11.42 -15.12
N ASP A 257 11.02 10.83 -15.62
CA ASP A 257 9.66 10.98 -15.09
C ASP A 257 9.40 10.13 -13.83
N LYS A 258 10.27 9.15 -13.54
CA LYS A 258 10.18 8.23 -12.39
C LYS A 258 10.98 8.69 -11.17
N TYR A 259 11.69 9.80 -11.27
CA TYR A 259 12.36 10.43 -10.13
C TYR A 259 11.56 11.65 -9.68
N PHE A 260 11.18 11.69 -8.41
CA PHE A 260 10.40 12.76 -7.80
C PHE A 260 11.19 13.45 -6.69
N LEU A 261 11.34 14.77 -6.80
CA LEU A 261 11.78 15.64 -5.72
C LEU A 261 10.55 16.20 -5.00
N VAL A 262 10.21 15.60 -3.87
CA VAL A 262 9.05 15.96 -3.04
C VAL A 262 9.51 16.88 -1.92
N ARG A 263 8.88 18.05 -1.81
CA ARG A 263 9.27 19.07 -0.81
C ARG A 263 8.28 19.23 0.34
N ARG A 264 7.03 18.84 0.11
CA ARG A 264 5.88 19.07 1.01
C ARG A 264 4.92 17.90 0.87
N GLY A 265 3.88 17.89 1.71
CA GLY A 265 2.81 16.89 1.62
C GLY A 265 3.01 15.64 2.47
N VAL A 266 4.21 15.45 3.04
CA VAL A 266 4.52 14.30 3.90
C VAL A 266 4.21 14.64 5.36
N THR A 267 2.94 14.49 5.74
CA THR A 267 2.48 14.70 7.12
C THR A 267 3.02 13.63 8.07
N ASP A 268 2.89 13.85 9.38
CA ASP A 268 3.29 12.85 10.38
C ASP A 268 2.41 11.60 10.32
N ASP A 269 1.11 11.78 10.06
CA ASP A 269 0.16 10.68 9.91
C ASP A 269 0.53 9.80 8.72
N ILE A 270 0.91 10.41 7.59
CA ILE A 270 1.42 9.68 6.43
C ILE A 270 2.69 8.92 6.85
N ARG A 271 3.66 9.58 7.49
CA ARG A 271 4.90 8.92 7.93
C ARG A 271 4.65 7.72 8.83
N GLU A 272 3.77 7.84 9.82
CA GLU A 272 3.45 6.72 10.71
C GLU A 272 2.70 5.60 9.98
N SER A 273 1.76 5.96 9.09
CA SER A 273 0.95 5.00 8.35
C SER A 273 1.77 4.11 7.41
N ILE A 274 2.73 4.69 6.67
CA ILE A 274 3.65 3.98 5.77
C ILE A 274 4.97 3.57 6.44
N GLY A 275 5.11 3.74 7.75
CA GLY A 275 6.28 3.25 8.50
C GLY A 275 7.59 4.03 8.28
N LEU A 276 7.53 5.30 7.88
CA LEU A 276 8.68 6.22 7.83
C LEU A 276 9.03 6.74 9.23
N LEU A 277 9.49 5.84 10.10
CA LEU A 277 9.70 6.12 11.53
C LEU A 277 10.99 6.92 11.81
N ASN A 278 11.97 6.85 10.90
CA ASN A 278 13.22 7.59 10.94
C ASN A 278 13.39 8.38 9.64
N SER A 279 13.43 9.72 9.71
CA SER A 279 13.55 10.55 8.52
C SER A 279 14.92 10.52 7.83
N LYS A 280 15.93 9.87 8.43
CA LYS A 280 17.33 9.89 7.95
C LYS A 280 17.74 8.62 7.20
N VAL A 281 16.84 7.66 7.09
CA VAL A 281 17.09 6.30 6.61
C VAL A 281 16.35 6.07 5.29
N GLY A 282 16.88 5.19 4.44
CA GLY A 282 16.23 4.77 3.20
C GLY A 282 15.10 3.77 3.44
N TYR A 283 14.04 3.85 2.66
CA TYR A 283 12.95 2.88 2.65
C TYR A 283 12.67 2.40 1.23
N VAL A 284 12.26 1.14 1.10
CA VAL A 284 11.89 0.55 -0.18
C VAL A 284 10.52 -0.09 -0.04
N PHE A 285 9.61 0.25 -0.94
CA PHE A 285 8.25 -0.28 -0.96
C PHE A 285 8.02 -1.04 -2.26
N LEU A 286 7.26 -2.13 -2.17
CA LEU A 286 6.72 -2.80 -3.33
C LEU A 286 5.24 -2.48 -3.42
N VAL A 287 4.86 -1.78 -4.48
CA VAL A 287 3.52 -1.27 -4.73
C VAL A 287 2.90 -2.01 -5.90
N ASP A 288 1.66 -2.48 -5.76
CA ASP A 288 0.96 -3.15 -6.85
C ASP A 288 0.24 -2.18 -7.81
N GLN A 289 -0.44 -2.75 -8.81
CA GLN A 289 -1.20 -2.00 -9.81
C GLN A 289 -2.38 -1.18 -9.28
N TYR A 290 -2.81 -1.41 -8.04
CA TYR A 290 -3.87 -0.67 -7.35
C TYR A 290 -3.31 0.34 -6.34
N CYS A 291 -2.00 0.59 -6.39
CA CYS A 291 -1.27 1.43 -5.45
C CYS A 291 -1.32 0.89 -4.00
N ARG A 292 -1.39 -0.44 -3.80
CA ARG A 292 -1.32 -1.07 -2.47
C ARG A 292 0.11 -1.47 -2.13
N VAL A 293 0.52 -1.27 -0.88
CA VAL A 293 1.82 -1.68 -0.36
C VAL A 293 1.76 -3.19 -0.04
N ARG A 294 2.48 -3.97 -0.84
CA ARG A 294 2.54 -5.45 -0.72
C ARG A 294 3.75 -5.90 0.10
N TRP A 295 4.78 -5.06 0.19
CA TRP A 295 6.01 -5.30 0.93
C TRP A 295 6.71 -3.98 1.24
N ALA A 296 7.51 -3.96 2.30
CA ALA A 296 8.32 -2.80 2.66
C ALA A 296 9.62 -3.23 3.37
N GLY A 297 10.71 -2.51 3.09
CA GLY A 297 12.01 -2.61 3.72
C GLY A 297 12.49 -1.26 4.25
N SER A 298 13.36 -1.30 5.24
CA SER A 298 13.92 -0.12 5.92
C SER A 298 15.43 -0.28 6.12
N GLY A 299 16.18 0.81 5.92
CA GLY A 299 17.61 0.87 6.14
C GLY A 299 18.42 0.04 5.16
N THR A 300 19.53 -0.51 5.63
CA THR A 300 20.42 -1.36 4.83
C THR A 300 19.77 -2.74 4.64
N ALA A 301 19.82 -3.25 3.41
CA ALA A 301 19.27 -4.55 3.05
C ALA A 301 20.06 -5.69 3.68
N HIS A 302 19.36 -6.65 4.27
CA HIS A 302 19.91 -7.98 4.47
C HIS A 302 19.74 -8.78 3.16
N PRO A 303 20.67 -9.69 2.80
CA PRO A 303 20.58 -10.46 1.54
C PRO A 303 19.23 -11.16 1.33
N VAL A 304 18.69 -11.73 2.41
CA VAL A 304 17.36 -12.37 2.41
C VAL A 304 16.22 -11.41 2.07
N GLU A 305 16.32 -10.14 2.46
CA GLU A 305 15.30 -9.13 2.15
C GLU A 305 15.41 -8.67 0.69
N ALA A 306 16.63 -8.53 0.16
CA ALA A 306 16.85 -8.22 -1.25
C ALA A 306 16.30 -9.31 -2.17
N GLU A 307 16.54 -10.58 -1.84
CA GLU A 307 15.90 -11.71 -2.53
C GLU A 307 14.37 -11.71 -2.36
N GLY A 308 13.88 -11.36 -1.16
CA GLY A 308 12.46 -11.24 -0.88
C GLY A 308 11.77 -10.19 -1.76
N LEU A 309 12.45 -9.07 -2.03
CA LEU A 309 11.98 -8.04 -2.95
C LEU A 309 11.89 -8.56 -4.39
N ALA A 310 12.93 -9.23 -4.88
CA ALA A 310 12.97 -9.79 -6.24
C ALA A 310 11.89 -10.87 -6.47
N LYS A 311 11.70 -11.76 -5.48
CA LYS A 311 10.61 -12.76 -5.47
C LYS A 311 9.23 -12.10 -5.34
N GLY A 312 9.17 -10.99 -4.60
CA GLY A 312 7.95 -10.22 -4.41
C GLY A 312 7.44 -9.61 -5.71
N ILE A 313 8.32 -8.94 -6.47
CA ILE A 313 7.92 -8.30 -7.72
C ILE A 313 7.48 -9.32 -8.77
N SER A 314 8.18 -10.45 -8.91
CA SER A 314 7.79 -11.51 -9.84
C SER A 314 6.41 -12.07 -9.51
N ARG A 315 6.13 -12.27 -8.22
CA ARG A 315 4.83 -12.74 -7.77
C ARG A 315 3.69 -11.75 -8.06
N ILE A 316 3.91 -10.45 -7.91
CA ILE A 316 2.90 -9.44 -8.29
C ILE A 316 2.66 -9.46 -9.80
N VAL A 317 3.71 -9.60 -10.60
CA VAL A 317 3.55 -9.70 -12.07
C VAL A 317 2.72 -10.94 -12.45
N ASP A 318 2.95 -12.08 -11.78
CA ASP A 318 2.14 -13.27 -11.99
C ASP A 318 0.68 -13.05 -11.56
N GLU A 319 0.44 -12.38 -10.42
CA GLU A 319 -0.91 -11.98 -9.98
C GLU A 319 -1.60 -11.10 -11.03
N MET A 320 -0.90 -10.10 -11.57
CA MET A 320 -1.42 -9.21 -12.62
C MET A 320 -1.76 -9.96 -13.92
N ARG A 321 -0.94 -10.93 -14.33
CA ARG A 321 -1.20 -11.78 -15.51
C ARG A 321 -2.40 -12.69 -15.33
N ASN A 322 -2.52 -13.29 -14.15
CA ASN A 322 -3.67 -14.12 -13.81
C ASN A 322 -4.95 -13.27 -13.81
N GLU A 323 -4.91 -12.08 -13.22
CA GLU A 323 -6.03 -11.14 -13.24
C GLU A 323 -6.38 -10.66 -14.66
N ALA A 324 -5.39 -10.43 -15.52
CA ALA A 324 -5.62 -10.05 -16.90
C ALA A 324 -6.46 -11.07 -17.69
N THR A 325 -6.35 -12.36 -17.34
CA THR A 325 -7.08 -13.49 -17.94
C THR A 325 -8.55 -13.57 -17.47
N LEU A 326 -8.88 -12.96 -16.33
CA LEU A 326 -10.25 -12.95 -15.81
C LEU A 326 -11.18 -12.07 -16.67
N PRO A 327 -12.49 -12.37 -16.71
CA PRO A 327 -13.46 -11.51 -17.39
C PRO A 327 -13.53 -10.14 -16.71
N ALA A 328 -13.85 -9.09 -17.48
CA ALA A 328 -13.85 -7.70 -16.99
C ALA A 328 -14.76 -7.46 -15.76
N THR A 329 -15.82 -8.28 -15.60
CA THR A 329 -16.72 -8.26 -14.44
C THR A 329 -16.09 -8.75 -13.14
N ALA A 330 -15.01 -9.54 -13.23
CA ALA A 330 -14.28 -10.09 -12.08
C ALA A 330 -12.98 -9.33 -11.77
N LYS A 331 -12.60 -8.33 -12.58
CA LYS A 331 -11.42 -7.50 -12.35
C LYS A 331 -11.70 -6.44 -11.28
N GLU A 332 -10.76 -6.25 -10.38
CA GLU A 332 -10.85 -5.17 -9.40
C GLU A 332 -10.71 -3.81 -10.13
N GLN A 333 -11.60 -2.85 -9.84
CA GLN A 333 -11.59 -1.55 -10.52
C GLN A 333 -10.41 -0.70 -10.02
N HIS A 334 -9.61 -0.15 -10.95
CA HIS A 334 -8.51 0.73 -10.56
C HIS A 334 -9.04 2.03 -9.95
N PRO A 335 -8.53 2.45 -8.77
CA PRO A 335 -9.02 3.65 -8.09
C PRO A 335 -8.79 4.95 -8.89
N GLY A 336 -7.92 4.95 -9.90
CA GLY A 336 -7.52 6.14 -10.66
C GLY A 336 -8.05 6.29 -12.09
N LYS A 337 -8.82 5.33 -12.66
CA LYS A 337 -9.20 5.39 -14.10
C LYS A 337 -10.56 6.02 -14.42
N HIS A 338 -11.39 6.33 -13.43
CA HIS A 338 -12.78 6.81 -13.63
C HIS A 338 -12.94 8.21 -14.28
N HIS A 339 -11.88 8.85 -14.77
CA HIS A 339 -11.98 10.23 -15.29
C HIS A 339 -11.38 10.49 -16.69
N LEU A 340 -10.97 9.46 -17.43
CA LEU A 340 -10.49 9.62 -18.81
C LEU A 340 -11.50 9.19 -19.88
N GLU A 341 -12.63 8.61 -19.49
CA GLU A 341 -13.75 8.40 -20.39
C GLU A 341 -14.68 9.62 -20.32
N VAL A 342 -14.32 10.67 -21.06
CA VAL A 342 -15.29 11.71 -21.40
C VAL A 342 -16.38 11.02 -22.22
N PRO A 343 -17.66 11.01 -21.78
CA PRO A 343 -18.72 10.48 -22.62
C PRO A 343 -18.75 11.33 -23.89
N LYS A 344 -18.54 10.71 -25.05
CA LYS A 344 -18.90 11.32 -26.32
C LYS A 344 -20.38 11.66 -26.22
N MET A 345 -20.68 12.94 -26.00
CA MET A 345 -22.05 13.42 -26.11
C MET A 345 -22.48 13.18 -27.55
N LEU A 346 -23.51 12.36 -27.70
CA LEU A 346 -24.24 12.13 -28.95
C LEU A 346 -25.10 13.35 -29.28
#